data_AF-A0A564Q0M5-F1
#
_entry.id   AF-A0A564Q0M5-F1
#
_cell.length_a   1.000
_cell.length_b   1.000
_cell.length_c   1.000
_cell.angle_alpha   90.00
_cell.angle_beta   90.00
_cell.angle_gamma   90.00
#
_symmetry.space_group_name_H-M   'P 1'
#
loop_
_entity.id
_entity.type
_entity.pdbx_description
1 polymer ?
#
loop_
_entity_poly.entity_id
_entity_poly.type
_entity_poly.pdbx_seq_one_letter_code
_entity_poly.pdbx_strand_id
1 'polypeptide(L)'
;MKKNRVDRDFLFRGRADTHTHTYYSGFSKLFFVPYPESVTPPETMVDTAVKRGLDVICITDHNEIEGAWKAERYARESGLEIEVVVGEEITTADGEVLGLFLQELVPRGLSAEETIDIIHEQGGLAVAPHPFSYFCPALGNKVKELSLDGVEVLNGAHRDPYVNRLAQKVVKPSFACVGGSDAHSPWMLGDAFTEFKGRSADELYRAIIQRKTRPGGRSVPLLHWIFWNMGIANGIFKKLIAIKDADPSNPLERVNQMRRRNKVITIGACLAFMVTPLPLVCGMIGEGWIRRKGRKKWREVNSESMLVDGSG
;
A
#
# COMPACT_ATOMS: atom_id res chain seq x y z
N MET A 1 -14.99 32.66 -29.63
CA MET A 1 -15.53 31.30 -29.46
C MET A 1 -15.11 30.77 -28.09
N LYS A 2 -16.04 30.76 -27.12
CA LYS A 2 -15.90 29.98 -25.89
C LYS A 2 -16.12 28.51 -26.22
N LYS A 3 -15.18 27.63 -25.91
CA LYS A 3 -15.45 26.24 -25.47
C LYS A 3 -14.17 25.57 -24.96
N ASN A 4 -14.33 24.88 -23.82
CA ASN A 4 -13.50 23.76 -23.33
C ASN A 4 -12.30 24.05 -22.41
N ARG A 5 -12.47 24.92 -21.40
CA ARG A 5 -11.60 24.90 -20.20
C ARG A 5 -12.34 24.59 -18.89
N VAL A 6 -13.63 24.23 -18.94
CA VAL A 6 -14.49 24.06 -17.75
C VAL A 6 -14.87 22.59 -17.49
N ASP A 7 -14.41 21.62 -18.28
CA ASP A 7 -14.99 20.27 -18.27
C ASP A 7 -14.05 19.13 -17.85
N ARG A 8 -12.84 19.42 -17.32
CA ARG A 8 -11.90 18.36 -16.88
C ARG A 8 -11.93 18.09 -15.37
N ASP A 9 -12.30 19.08 -14.56
CA ASP A 9 -12.32 18.97 -13.09
C ASP A 9 -13.67 18.48 -12.54
N PHE A 10 -14.72 18.42 -13.37
CA PHE A 10 -16.06 17.96 -12.95
C PHE A 10 -16.30 16.44 -13.11
N LEU A 11 -15.41 15.73 -13.81
CA LEU A 11 -15.60 14.31 -14.17
C LEU A 11 -15.14 13.33 -13.09
N PHE A 12 -14.18 13.71 -12.25
CA PHE A 12 -13.61 12.86 -11.21
C PHE A 12 -13.89 13.48 -9.84
N ARG A 13 -15.01 13.06 -9.22
CA ARG A 13 -15.44 13.57 -7.90
C ARG A 13 -15.03 12.66 -6.74
N GLY A 14 -14.74 11.39 -7.03
CA GLY A 14 -14.42 10.37 -6.05
C GLY A 14 -12.92 10.21 -5.89
N ARG A 15 -12.47 10.02 -4.66
CA ARG A 15 -11.09 9.69 -4.31
C ARG A 15 -11.05 8.38 -3.54
N ALA A 16 -10.34 7.41 -4.09
CA ALA A 16 -10.11 6.10 -3.49
C ALA A 16 -8.63 5.91 -3.18
N ASP A 17 -8.26 5.57 -1.95
CA ASP A 17 -6.90 5.07 -1.70
C ASP A 17 -6.90 3.55 -1.88
N THR A 18 -6.26 3.07 -2.95
CA THR A 18 -6.39 1.67 -3.38
C THR A 18 -5.38 0.71 -2.75
N HIS A 19 -4.49 1.22 -1.90
CA HIS A 19 -3.39 0.43 -1.35
C HIS A 19 -3.04 0.92 0.06
N THR A 20 -3.51 0.23 1.09
CA THR A 20 -3.30 0.65 2.49
C THR A 20 -3.20 -0.55 3.44
N HIS A 21 -2.50 -0.36 4.56
CA HIS A 21 -2.17 -1.43 5.50
C HIS A 21 -2.56 -1.08 6.93
N THR A 22 -2.91 -2.10 7.68
CA THR A 22 -3.21 -2.05 9.11
C THR A 22 -2.24 -2.94 9.87
N TYR A 23 -2.37 -3.04 11.19
CA TYR A 23 -1.54 -3.98 11.96
C TYR A 23 -1.74 -5.45 11.55
N TYR A 24 -2.78 -5.77 10.76
CA TYR A 24 -3.05 -7.13 10.29
C TYR A 24 -2.02 -7.62 9.28
N SER A 25 -1.33 -6.71 8.56
CA SER A 25 -0.16 -7.03 7.73
C SER A 25 0.97 -7.73 8.51
N GLY A 26 0.96 -7.66 9.85
CA GLY A 26 1.83 -8.49 10.67
C GLY A 26 3.24 -7.94 10.78
N PHE A 27 4.24 -8.77 10.48
CA PHE A 27 5.65 -8.47 10.76
C PHE A 27 6.56 -8.73 9.56
N SER A 28 7.33 -7.70 9.23
CA SER A 28 8.47 -7.79 8.31
C SER A 28 9.78 -7.91 9.09
N LYS A 29 10.91 -7.90 8.36
CA LYS A 29 12.26 -8.01 8.91
C LYS A 29 13.16 -6.90 8.38
N LEU A 30 13.76 -6.16 9.31
CA LEU A 30 14.89 -5.30 9.01
C LEU A 30 16.16 -6.07 9.35
N PHE A 31 16.88 -6.54 8.34
CA PHE A 31 17.96 -7.51 8.48
C PHE A 31 17.48 -8.78 9.21
N PHE A 32 17.87 -8.97 10.48
CA PHE A 32 17.48 -10.10 11.33
C PHE A 32 16.49 -9.69 12.44
N VAL A 33 16.08 -8.41 12.48
CA VAL A 33 15.19 -7.87 13.51
C VAL A 33 13.76 -7.83 12.98
N PRO A 34 12.82 -8.63 13.54
CA PRO A 34 11.41 -8.53 13.17
C PRO A 34 10.82 -7.22 13.71
N TYR A 35 9.99 -6.56 12.90
CA TYR A 35 9.24 -5.37 13.29
C TYR A 35 7.82 -5.45 12.71
N PRO A 36 6.80 -4.91 13.41
CA PRO A 36 5.46 -4.86 12.87
C PRO A 36 5.40 -3.86 11.72
N GLU A 37 4.75 -4.23 10.62
CA GLU A 37 4.68 -3.39 9.41
C GLU A 37 3.83 -2.15 9.66
N SER A 38 2.76 -2.33 10.42
CA SER A 38 1.94 -1.24 10.96
C SER A 38 1.56 -1.56 12.40
N VAL A 39 1.32 -0.52 13.18
CA VAL A 39 0.73 -0.63 14.52
C VAL A 39 -0.68 -0.01 14.57
N THR A 40 -1.22 0.32 13.39
CA THR A 40 -2.43 1.11 13.25
C THR A 40 -3.64 0.18 13.11
N PRO A 41 -4.67 0.31 13.97
CA PRO A 41 -5.90 -0.45 13.83
C PRO A 41 -6.67 -0.10 12.55
N PRO A 42 -7.41 -1.06 11.96
CA PRO A 42 -8.26 -0.80 10.79
C PRO A 42 -9.21 0.39 11.00
N GLU A 43 -9.81 0.53 12.18
CA GLU A 43 -10.73 1.61 12.54
C GLU A 43 -10.05 2.99 12.43
N THR A 44 -8.78 3.08 12.86
CA THR A 44 -8.02 4.33 12.77
C THR A 44 -7.70 4.70 11.32
N MET A 45 -7.49 3.70 10.44
CA MET A 45 -7.31 3.94 9.01
C MET A 45 -8.60 4.49 8.39
N VAL A 46 -9.75 3.89 8.70
CA VAL A 46 -11.08 4.37 8.25
C VAL A 46 -11.35 5.80 8.72
N ASP A 47 -11.19 6.08 10.01
CA ASP A 47 -11.37 7.43 10.58
C ASP A 47 -10.46 8.47 9.92
N THR A 48 -9.23 8.07 9.61
CA THR A 48 -8.26 8.95 8.96
C THR A 48 -8.65 9.18 7.50
N ALA A 49 -9.13 8.16 6.80
CA ALA A 49 -9.59 8.30 5.42
C ALA A 49 -10.75 9.30 5.31
N VAL A 50 -11.73 9.22 6.22
CA VAL A 50 -12.82 10.21 6.34
C VAL A 50 -12.24 11.62 6.56
N LYS A 51 -11.30 11.79 7.49
CA LYS A 51 -10.66 13.09 7.76
C LYS A 51 -9.86 13.63 6.57
N ARG A 52 -9.33 12.76 5.71
CA ARG A 52 -8.65 13.14 4.46
C ARG A 52 -9.63 13.38 3.30
N GLY A 53 -10.92 13.12 3.51
CA GLY A 53 -11.99 13.26 2.54
C GLY A 53 -11.92 12.24 1.42
N LEU A 54 -11.40 11.04 1.70
CA LEU A 54 -11.52 9.91 0.77
C LEU A 54 -12.97 9.43 0.78
N ASP A 55 -13.48 9.08 -0.38
CA ASP A 55 -14.81 8.48 -0.53
C ASP A 55 -14.72 6.94 -0.41
N VAL A 56 -13.57 6.36 -0.79
CA VAL A 56 -13.30 4.92 -0.69
C VAL A 56 -11.90 4.66 -0.12
N ILE A 57 -11.77 3.66 0.75
CA ILE A 57 -10.47 3.11 1.19
C ILE A 57 -10.42 1.61 0.90
N CYS A 58 -9.35 1.15 0.27
CA CYS A 58 -9.07 -0.28 0.11
C CYS A 58 -8.07 -0.68 1.20
N ILE A 59 -8.49 -1.59 2.09
CA ILE A 59 -7.57 -2.22 3.04
C ILE A 59 -7.01 -3.47 2.37
N THR A 60 -5.69 -3.52 2.23
CA THR A 60 -4.96 -4.53 1.45
C THR A 60 -3.79 -5.04 2.28
N ASP A 61 -4.10 -5.62 3.45
CA ASP A 61 -3.09 -6.16 4.34
C ASP A 61 -2.31 -7.31 3.67
N HIS A 62 -1.03 -7.48 4.04
CA HIS A 62 -0.17 -8.49 3.43
C HIS A 62 -0.63 -9.91 3.77
N ASN A 63 -1.09 -10.65 2.76
CA ASN A 63 -1.53 -12.04 2.88
C ASN A 63 -2.59 -12.28 3.98
N GLU A 64 -3.44 -11.28 4.23
CA GLU A 64 -4.41 -11.26 5.31
C GLU A 64 -5.63 -10.40 4.93
N ILE A 65 -6.84 -10.87 5.25
CA ILE A 65 -8.11 -10.23 4.86
C ILE A 65 -8.91 -9.72 6.08
N GLU A 66 -8.62 -10.23 7.29
CA GLU A 66 -9.36 -9.90 8.50
C GLU A 66 -9.36 -8.39 8.83
N GLY A 67 -8.24 -7.71 8.56
CA GLY A 67 -8.13 -6.26 8.73
C GLY A 67 -9.14 -5.49 7.87
N ALA A 68 -9.37 -5.97 6.65
CA ALA A 68 -10.30 -5.36 5.71
C ALA A 68 -11.76 -5.60 6.12
N TRP A 69 -12.13 -6.81 6.52
CA TRP A 69 -13.47 -7.08 7.07
C TRP A 69 -13.78 -6.30 8.35
N LYS A 70 -12.78 -6.11 9.20
CA LYS A 70 -12.93 -5.30 10.42
C LYS A 70 -13.14 -3.83 10.09
N ALA A 71 -12.37 -3.27 9.15
CA ALA A 71 -12.57 -1.91 8.66
C ALA A 71 -13.96 -1.71 8.03
N GLU A 72 -14.39 -2.61 7.16
CA GLU A 72 -15.69 -2.53 6.49
C GLU A 72 -16.85 -2.55 7.49
N ARG A 73 -16.81 -3.51 8.42
CA ARG A 73 -17.79 -3.61 9.49
C ARG A 73 -17.82 -2.34 10.34
N TYR A 74 -16.65 -1.83 10.73
CA TYR A 74 -16.55 -0.60 11.51
C TYR A 74 -17.15 0.61 10.78
N ALA A 75 -16.84 0.80 9.50
CA ALA A 75 -17.37 1.89 8.70
C ALA A 75 -18.90 1.84 8.62
N ARG A 76 -19.45 0.64 8.37
CA ARG A 76 -20.89 0.39 8.30
C ARG A 76 -21.60 0.63 9.63
N GLU A 77 -21.10 0.03 10.71
CA GLU A 77 -21.73 0.12 12.05
C GLU A 77 -21.63 1.53 12.63
N SER A 78 -20.58 2.27 12.29
CA SER A 78 -20.38 3.66 12.73
C SER A 78 -21.10 4.68 11.84
N GLY A 79 -21.71 4.25 10.73
CA GLY A 79 -22.43 5.13 9.80
C GLY A 79 -21.53 6.21 9.16
N LEU A 80 -20.26 5.88 8.91
CA LEU A 80 -19.30 6.83 8.35
C LEU A 80 -19.57 7.05 6.85
N GLU A 81 -19.35 8.28 6.38
CA GLU A 81 -19.46 8.64 4.97
C GLU A 81 -18.19 8.21 4.18
N ILE A 82 -17.89 6.92 4.20
CA ILE A 82 -16.81 6.29 3.44
C ILE A 82 -17.17 4.83 3.15
N GLU A 83 -16.82 4.33 1.97
CA GLU A 83 -16.92 2.90 1.67
C GLU A 83 -15.55 2.22 1.80
N VAL A 84 -15.55 1.01 2.37
CA VAL A 84 -14.34 0.21 2.51
C VAL A 84 -14.39 -0.92 1.48
N VAL A 85 -13.36 -1.03 0.66
CA VAL A 85 -13.17 -2.17 -0.23
C VAL A 85 -12.34 -3.22 0.51
N VAL A 86 -12.89 -4.42 0.61
CA VAL A 86 -12.16 -5.60 1.11
C VAL A 86 -11.12 -6.01 0.08
N GLY A 87 -9.86 -6.08 0.49
CA GLY A 87 -8.76 -6.47 -0.37
C GLY A 87 -7.60 -7.09 0.40
N GLU A 88 -6.56 -7.44 -0.35
CA GLU A 88 -5.36 -8.12 0.13
C GLU A 88 -4.18 -7.71 -0.76
N GLU A 89 -2.98 -7.60 -0.18
CA GLU A 89 -1.73 -7.61 -0.96
C GLU A 89 -1.11 -9.01 -0.90
N ILE A 90 -1.33 -9.79 -1.95
CA ILE A 90 -0.94 -11.19 -2.04
C ILE A 90 0.52 -11.28 -2.48
N THR A 91 1.36 -11.91 -1.67
CA THR A 91 2.73 -12.26 -2.07
C THR A 91 2.70 -13.53 -2.92
N THR A 92 2.92 -13.39 -4.22
CA THR A 92 3.02 -14.51 -5.18
C THR A 92 4.48 -14.96 -5.35
N ALA A 93 4.70 -16.03 -6.11
CA ALA A 93 6.03 -16.48 -6.53
C ALA A 93 6.74 -15.49 -7.47
N ASP A 94 5.99 -14.61 -8.13
CA ASP A 94 6.50 -13.70 -9.17
C ASP A 94 6.59 -12.22 -8.72
N GLY A 95 6.02 -11.89 -7.57
CA GLY A 95 5.87 -10.52 -7.07
C GLY A 95 4.56 -10.34 -6.29
N GLU A 96 4.24 -9.11 -5.90
CA GLU A 96 2.97 -8.82 -5.24
C GLU A 96 1.84 -8.51 -6.23
N VAL A 97 0.62 -8.87 -5.85
CA VAL A 97 -0.63 -8.58 -6.57
C VAL A 97 -1.63 -8.05 -5.55
N LEU A 98 -2.30 -6.94 -5.86
CA LEU A 98 -3.44 -6.48 -5.08
C LEU A 98 -4.70 -7.18 -5.58
N GLY A 99 -5.38 -7.88 -4.69
CA GLY A 99 -6.76 -8.32 -4.89
C GLY A 99 -7.70 -7.32 -4.27
N LEU A 100 -8.57 -6.71 -5.07
CA LEU A 100 -9.59 -5.77 -4.60
C LEU A 100 -10.98 -6.38 -4.76
N PHE A 101 -11.91 -5.98 -3.89
CA PHE A 101 -13.29 -6.49 -3.86
C PHE A 101 -13.35 -8.00 -3.61
N LEU A 102 -12.54 -8.49 -2.67
CA LEU A 102 -12.47 -9.90 -2.31
C LEU A 102 -13.59 -10.32 -1.36
N GLN A 103 -13.94 -11.60 -1.40
CA GLN A 103 -14.93 -12.22 -0.53
C GLN A 103 -14.27 -13.22 0.44
N GLU A 104 -13.12 -13.76 0.07
CA GLU A 104 -12.31 -14.68 0.86
C GLU A 104 -10.81 -14.44 0.66
N LEU A 105 -10.01 -14.91 1.61
CA LEU A 105 -8.55 -14.82 1.60
C LEU A 105 -7.98 -15.56 0.38
N VAL A 106 -7.05 -14.94 -0.34
CA VAL A 106 -6.38 -15.56 -1.48
C VAL A 106 -5.08 -16.24 -1.00
N PRO A 107 -4.83 -17.52 -1.36
CA PRO A 107 -3.61 -18.20 -0.91
C PRO A 107 -2.33 -17.54 -1.44
N ARG A 108 -1.39 -17.27 -0.54
CA ARG A 108 -0.06 -16.76 -0.89
C ARG A 108 0.85 -17.82 -1.51
N GLY A 109 1.83 -17.38 -2.29
CA GLY A 109 2.92 -18.21 -2.81
C GLY A 109 2.58 -19.01 -4.08
N LEU A 110 1.38 -18.83 -4.63
CA LEU A 110 1.02 -19.30 -5.97
C LEU A 110 1.74 -18.46 -7.04
N SER A 111 1.67 -18.88 -8.31
CA SER A 111 2.09 -18.02 -9.41
C SER A 111 1.20 -16.78 -9.51
N ALA A 112 1.71 -15.70 -10.11
CA ALA A 112 0.88 -14.51 -10.32
C ALA A 112 -0.36 -14.80 -11.17
N GLU A 113 -0.28 -15.70 -12.14
CA GLU A 113 -1.40 -16.11 -12.99
C GLU A 113 -2.50 -16.80 -12.17
N GLU A 114 -2.15 -17.83 -11.40
CA GLU A 114 -3.12 -18.53 -10.53
C GLU A 114 -3.73 -17.59 -9.47
N THR A 115 -2.94 -16.69 -8.89
CA THR A 115 -3.45 -15.68 -7.96
C THR A 115 -4.48 -14.76 -8.64
N ILE A 116 -4.21 -14.31 -9.86
CA ILE A 116 -5.14 -13.45 -10.63
C ILE A 116 -6.43 -14.22 -10.94
N ASP A 117 -6.33 -15.48 -11.36
CA ASP A 117 -7.50 -16.31 -11.65
C ASP A 117 -8.40 -16.47 -10.42
N ILE A 118 -7.82 -16.75 -9.24
CA ILE A 118 -8.57 -16.85 -7.97
C ILE A 118 -9.24 -15.51 -7.61
N ILE A 119 -8.56 -14.38 -7.79
CA ILE A 119 -9.15 -13.05 -7.57
C ILE A 119 -10.36 -12.85 -8.49
N HIS A 120 -10.25 -13.21 -9.76
CA HIS A 120 -11.32 -13.07 -10.75
C HIS A 120 -12.48 -14.04 -10.54
N GLU A 121 -12.23 -15.27 -10.07
CA GLU A 121 -13.27 -16.25 -9.73
C GLU A 121 -14.21 -15.74 -8.63
N GLN A 122 -13.68 -14.93 -7.71
CA GLN A 122 -14.47 -14.24 -6.69
C GLN A 122 -15.24 -13.02 -7.24
N GLY A 123 -14.92 -12.57 -8.45
CA GLY A 123 -15.42 -11.32 -9.03
C GLY A 123 -14.63 -10.08 -8.63
N GLY A 124 -13.49 -10.28 -7.96
CA GLY A 124 -12.54 -9.23 -7.58
C GLY A 124 -11.75 -8.68 -8.76
N LEU A 125 -10.90 -7.68 -8.48
CA LEU A 125 -10.03 -7.04 -9.46
C LEU A 125 -8.57 -7.22 -9.08
N ALA A 126 -7.75 -7.63 -10.04
CA ALA A 126 -6.32 -7.81 -9.85
C ALA A 126 -5.53 -6.60 -10.35
N VAL A 127 -4.77 -5.97 -9.45
CA VAL A 127 -3.94 -4.81 -9.76
C VAL A 127 -2.48 -5.13 -9.46
N ALA A 128 -1.56 -4.74 -10.33
CA ALA A 128 -0.12 -4.81 -10.01
C ALA A 128 0.28 -3.61 -9.13
N PRO A 129 0.56 -3.80 -7.82
CA PRO A 129 1.14 -2.75 -7.00
C PRO A 129 2.58 -2.49 -7.42
N HIS A 130 3.03 -1.24 -7.23
CA HIS A 130 4.42 -0.79 -7.35
C HIS A 130 5.33 -1.65 -8.28
N PRO A 131 4.99 -1.83 -9.57
CA PRO A 131 5.46 -2.96 -10.39
C PRO A 131 6.97 -2.99 -10.65
N PHE A 132 7.69 -1.91 -10.35
CA PHE A 132 9.14 -1.82 -10.47
C PHE A 132 9.84 -1.54 -9.13
N SER A 133 9.22 -1.90 -8.01
CA SER A 133 9.84 -1.77 -6.69
C SER A 133 11.22 -2.43 -6.65
N TYR A 134 12.09 -1.87 -5.81
CA TYR A 134 13.42 -2.40 -5.49
C TYR A 134 13.58 -2.74 -4.02
N PHE A 135 12.54 -2.55 -3.21
CA PHE A 135 12.51 -2.93 -1.80
C PHE A 135 11.32 -3.82 -1.43
N CYS A 136 10.32 -3.98 -2.31
CA CYS A 136 9.25 -4.97 -2.24
C CYS A 136 9.36 -5.98 -3.39
N PRO A 137 8.81 -7.20 -3.26
CA PRO A 137 8.58 -8.10 -4.38
C PRO A 137 7.72 -7.44 -5.46
N ALA A 138 8.17 -7.43 -6.72
CA ALA A 138 7.47 -6.74 -7.79
C ALA A 138 7.49 -7.54 -9.08
N LEU A 139 6.36 -7.53 -9.79
CA LEU A 139 6.15 -8.28 -11.04
C LEU A 139 7.07 -7.83 -12.19
N GLY A 140 7.57 -6.60 -12.16
CA GLY A 140 8.46 -6.07 -13.19
C GLY A 140 7.80 -6.05 -14.56
N ASN A 141 8.52 -6.56 -15.57
CA ASN A 141 8.01 -6.62 -16.94
C ASN A 141 6.91 -7.68 -17.13
N LYS A 142 6.76 -8.65 -16.21
CA LYS A 142 5.72 -9.70 -16.31
C LYS A 142 4.31 -9.13 -16.32
N VAL A 143 4.09 -7.93 -15.77
CA VAL A 143 2.80 -7.23 -15.87
C VAL A 143 2.27 -7.12 -17.29
N LYS A 144 3.14 -7.17 -18.32
CA LYS A 144 2.73 -7.12 -19.73
C LYS A 144 2.06 -8.41 -20.22
N GLU A 145 2.30 -9.52 -19.56
CA GLU A 145 1.88 -10.87 -19.93
C GLU A 145 0.67 -11.34 -19.11
N LEU A 146 0.46 -10.73 -17.94
CA LEU A 146 -0.60 -11.08 -17.00
C LEU A 146 -1.95 -10.42 -17.34
N SER A 147 -3.04 -11.11 -17.03
CA SER A 147 -4.43 -10.66 -17.19
C SER A 147 -4.88 -9.68 -16.10
N LEU A 148 -4.09 -8.63 -15.84
CA LEU A 148 -4.38 -7.63 -14.81
C LEU A 148 -5.48 -6.64 -15.23
N ASP A 149 -6.27 -6.17 -14.27
CA ASP A 149 -7.28 -5.11 -14.46
C ASP A 149 -6.64 -3.71 -14.40
N GLY A 150 -5.59 -3.57 -13.59
CA GLY A 150 -4.94 -2.29 -13.38
C GLY A 150 -3.47 -2.39 -13.00
N VAL A 151 -2.80 -1.24 -13.08
CA VAL A 151 -1.42 -1.07 -12.65
C VAL A 151 -1.34 0.16 -11.77
N GLU A 152 -0.67 0.02 -10.62
CA GLU A 152 -0.35 1.13 -9.73
C GLU A 152 0.79 1.95 -10.36
N VAL A 153 0.42 3.09 -10.94
CA VAL A 153 1.34 4.00 -11.63
C VAL A 153 1.83 5.14 -10.73
N LEU A 154 1.20 5.29 -9.57
CA LEU A 154 1.60 6.20 -8.51
C LEU A 154 1.44 5.48 -7.16
N ASN A 155 2.53 4.89 -6.70
CA ASN A 155 2.64 4.39 -5.34
C ASN A 155 3.23 5.48 -4.42
N GLY A 156 2.56 5.74 -3.30
CA GLY A 156 2.95 6.75 -2.32
C GLY A 156 4.26 6.44 -1.59
N ALA A 157 4.50 5.19 -1.22
CA ALA A 157 5.72 4.74 -0.56
C ALA A 157 6.97 4.92 -1.44
N HIS A 158 6.83 4.87 -2.76
CA HIS A 158 7.95 5.06 -3.69
C HIS A 158 8.26 6.54 -3.94
N ARG A 159 9.21 7.07 -3.14
CA ARG A 159 9.59 8.50 -3.13
C ARG A 159 10.66 8.90 -4.16
N ASP A 160 11.33 7.93 -4.77
CA ASP A 160 12.27 8.24 -5.85
C ASP A 160 11.53 8.64 -7.13
N PRO A 161 12.16 9.44 -8.02
CA PRO A 161 11.50 9.91 -9.24
C PRO A 161 11.47 8.87 -10.37
N TYR A 162 11.88 7.60 -10.12
CA TYR A 162 12.15 6.64 -11.19
C TYR A 162 11.07 5.58 -11.33
N VAL A 163 10.73 4.85 -10.27
CA VAL A 163 9.93 3.62 -10.40
C VAL A 163 8.47 3.88 -10.75
N ASN A 164 7.84 4.92 -10.18
CA ASN A 164 6.50 5.36 -10.62
C ASN A 164 6.50 5.76 -12.11
N ARG A 165 7.62 6.33 -12.60
CA ARG A 165 7.78 6.65 -14.02
C ARG A 165 8.00 5.42 -14.90
N LEU A 166 8.62 4.36 -14.38
CA LEU A 166 8.68 3.06 -15.07
C LEU A 166 7.29 2.43 -15.15
N ALA A 167 6.52 2.47 -14.06
CA ALA A 167 5.15 1.97 -14.04
C ALA A 167 4.29 2.66 -15.11
N GLN A 168 4.39 3.99 -15.25
CA GLN A 168 3.71 4.73 -16.32
C GLN A 168 4.10 4.28 -17.75
N LYS A 169 5.33 3.79 -17.97
CA LYS A 169 5.77 3.29 -19.28
C LYS A 169 5.24 1.91 -19.64
N VAL A 170 4.81 1.13 -18.65
CA VAL A 170 4.35 -0.25 -18.86
C VAL A 170 2.84 -0.34 -19.13
N VAL A 171 2.12 0.76 -18.89
CA VAL A 171 0.68 0.86 -19.10
C VAL A 171 0.30 0.58 -20.54
N LYS A 172 -0.68 -0.30 -20.73
CA LYS A 172 -1.37 -0.58 -21.99
C LYS A 172 -2.82 -0.09 -21.91
N PRO A 173 -3.52 0.09 -23.05
CA PRO A 173 -4.94 0.46 -23.05
C PRO A 173 -5.86 -0.49 -22.26
N SER A 174 -5.43 -1.73 -22.03
CA SER A 174 -6.14 -2.73 -21.24
C SER A 174 -6.09 -2.48 -19.72
N PHE A 175 -5.18 -1.65 -19.21
CA PHE A 175 -5.01 -1.42 -17.78
C PHE A 175 -5.67 -0.13 -17.31
N ALA A 176 -6.39 -0.22 -16.19
CA ALA A 176 -6.68 0.96 -15.39
C ALA A 176 -5.39 1.51 -14.77
N CYS A 177 -5.26 2.83 -14.77
CA CYS A 177 -4.17 3.50 -14.07
C CYS A 177 -4.66 3.88 -12.67
N VAL A 178 -4.09 3.26 -11.64
CA VAL A 178 -4.46 3.52 -10.25
C VAL A 178 -3.29 4.11 -9.47
N GLY A 179 -3.60 4.75 -8.36
CA GLY A 179 -2.65 5.22 -7.37
C GLY A 179 -3.12 4.87 -5.96
N GLY A 180 -2.17 4.48 -5.13
CA GLY A 180 -2.39 4.12 -3.74
C GLY A 180 -1.25 4.67 -2.88
N SER A 181 -1.55 5.00 -1.63
CA SER A 181 -0.56 5.57 -0.73
C SER A 181 0.43 4.55 -0.20
N ASP A 182 0.07 3.27 -0.20
CA ASP A 182 0.82 2.18 0.43
C ASP A 182 1.05 2.54 1.92
N ALA A 183 -0.04 3.03 2.52
CA ALA A 183 -0.01 3.63 3.84
C ALA A 183 0.02 2.57 4.93
N HIS A 184 1.17 2.50 5.60
CA HIS A 184 1.36 1.74 6.83
C HIS A 184 1.08 2.57 8.10
N SER A 185 0.68 3.83 7.94
CA SER A 185 0.27 4.70 9.04
C SER A 185 -0.70 5.81 8.60
N PRO A 186 -1.47 6.40 9.54
CA PRO A 186 -2.38 7.51 9.27
C PRO A 186 -1.73 8.75 8.66
N TRP A 187 -0.43 8.93 8.86
CA TRP A 187 0.31 10.06 8.30
C TRP A 187 0.41 9.98 6.78
N MET A 188 0.58 8.75 6.26
CA MET A 188 0.80 8.45 4.84
C MET A 188 -0.51 8.35 4.05
N LEU A 189 -1.60 7.99 4.73
CA LEU A 189 -2.90 7.73 4.12
C LEU A 189 -3.39 8.93 3.28
N GLY A 190 -3.77 8.63 2.03
CA GLY A 190 -4.28 9.61 1.06
C GLY A 190 -3.24 10.57 0.48
N ASP A 191 -1.93 10.38 0.72
CA ASP A 191 -0.90 11.15 0.00
C ASP A 191 -0.91 10.83 -1.50
N ALA A 192 -1.20 9.58 -1.87
CA ALA A 192 -1.52 9.14 -3.23
C ALA A 192 -2.87 8.41 -3.22
N PHE A 193 -3.64 8.54 -4.29
CA PHE A 193 -4.98 7.99 -4.42
C PHE A 193 -5.36 7.83 -5.90
N THR A 194 -6.50 7.21 -6.14
CA THR A 194 -7.14 7.04 -7.43
C THR A 194 -8.38 7.92 -7.52
N GLU A 195 -8.44 8.73 -8.56
CA GLU A 195 -9.59 9.55 -8.91
C GLU A 195 -10.51 8.80 -9.88
N PHE A 196 -11.82 8.83 -9.60
CA PHE A 196 -12.84 8.16 -10.41
C PHE A 196 -14.15 8.98 -10.47
N LYS A 197 -15.01 8.67 -11.44
CA LYS A 197 -16.34 9.28 -11.54
C LYS A 197 -17.29 8.54 -10.60
N GLY A 198 -17.79 9.26 -9.59
CA GLY A 198 -18.63 8.67 -8.55
C GLY A 198 -18.09 8.98 -7.16
N ARG A 199 -18.59 8.28 -6.15
CA ARG A 199 -18.14 8.27 -4.76
C ARG A 199 -18.24 6.89 -4.09
N SER A 200 -18.94 5.92 -4.67
CA SER A 200 -19.06 4.58 -4.08
C SER A 200 -17.95 3.62 -4.56
N ALA A 201 -17.75 2.54 -3.81
CA ALA A 201 -16.88 1.43 -4.15
C ALA A 201 -17.35 0.73 -5.45
N ASP A 202 -18.65 0.59 -5.66
CA ASP A 202 -19.22 0.03 -6.90
C ASP A 202 -18.94 0.93 -8.13
N GLU A 203 -18.95 2.25 -7.96
CA GLU A 203 -18.51 3.18 -9.01
C GLU A 203 -17.00 3.10 -9.27
N LEU A 204 -16.18 2.92 -8.22
CA LEU A 204 -14.74 2.64 -8.36
C LEU A 204 -14.50 1.34 -9.13
N TYR A 205 -15.19 0.25 -8.79
CA TYR A 205 -15.12 -1.04 -9.48
C TYR A 205 -15.35 -0.86 -10.98
N ARG A 206 -16.46 -0.22 -11.35
CA ARG A 206 -16.78 0.07 -12.77
C ARG A 206 -15.76 0.98 -13.42
N ALA A 207 -15.20 1.96 -12.70
CA ALA A 207 -14.19 2.85 -13.23
C ALA A 207 -12.90 2.10 -13.58
N ILE A 208 -12.46 1.14 -12.73
CA ILE A 208 -11.31 0.28 -13.00
C ILE A 208 -11.60 -0.59 -14.23
N ILE A 209 -12.73 -1.32 -14.25
CA ILE A 209 -13.13 -2.13 -15.41
C ILE A 209 -13.28 -1.29 -16.68
N GLN A 210 -13.68 -0.03 -16.61
CA GLN A 210 -13.78 0.83 -17.81
C GLN A 210 -12.48 1.55 -18.16
N ARG A 211 -11.41 1.35 -17.38
CA ARG A 211 -10.13 2.07 -17.50
C ARG A 211 -10.31 3.60 -17.42
N LYS A 212 -11.30 4.05 -16.65
CA LYS A 212 -11.65 5.46 -16.43
C LYS A 212 -11.25 5.90 -15.03
N THR A 213 -9.98 5.70 -14.70
CA THR A 213 -9.36 6.13 -13.45
C THR A 213 -8.16 7.02 -13.74
N ARG A 214 -7.78 7.85 -12.77
CA ARG A 214 -6.56 8.67 -12.85
C ARG A 214 -5.80 8.61 -11.51
N PRO A 215 -4.48 8.38 -11.50
CA PRO A 215 -3.71 8.55 -10.28
C PRO A 215 -3.69 10.03 -9.86
N GLY A 216 -3.92 10.29 -8.58
CA GLY A 216 -3.89 11.60 -7.95
C GLY A 216 -2.99 11.63 -6.71
N GLY A 217 -2.55 12.81 -6.30
CA GLY A 217 -1.68 13.00 -5.14
C GLY A 217 -0.18 13.02 -5.48
N ARG A 218 0.64 12.48 -4.59
CA ARG A 218 2.11 12.54 -4.62
C ARG A 218 2.74 11.38 -3.85
N SER A 219 4.02 11.13 -4.07
CA SER A 219 4.79 10.29 -3.16
C SER A 219 4.78 10.89 -1.74
N VAL A 220 4.66 10.02 -0.74
CA VAL A 220 4.62 10.34 0.68
C VAL A 220 5.84 11.21 1.06
N PRO A 221 5.69 12.31 1.80
CA PRO A 221 6.82 13.10 2.29
C PRO A 221 7.75 12.31 3.22
N LEU A 222 9.05 12.64 3.24
CA LEU A 222 10.02 11.99 4.16
C LEU A 222 9.58 12.06 5.62
N LEU A 223 8.95 13.17 6.00
CA LEU A 223 8.49 13.37 7.37
C LEU A 223 7.40 12.36 7.77
N HIS A 224 6.52 11.97 6.86
CA HIS A 224 5.49 10.95 7.14
C HIS A 224 6.11 9.56 7.29
N TRP A 225 7.15 9.22 6.51
CA TRP A 225 7.96 8.00 6.73
C TRP A 225 8.60 7.99 8.11
N ILE A 226 9.17 9.12 8.54
CA ILE A 226 9.76 9.24 9.87
C ILE A 226 8.68 9.06 10.95
N PHE A 227 7.50 9.66 10.79
CA PHE A 227 6.40 9.48 11.73
C PHE A 227 5.83 8.07 11.76
N TRP A 228 5.81 7.36 10.63
CA TRP A 228 5.49 5.94 10.60
C TRP A 228 6.49 5.13 11.46
N ASN A 229 7.80 5.29 11.21
CA ASN A 229 8.84 4.60 11.98
C ASN A 229 8.79 4.93 13.48
N MET A 230 8.56 6.20 13.84
CA MET A 230 8.34 6.60 15.22
C MET A 230 7.05 5.99 15.78
N GLY A 231 6.00 5.89 14.97
CA GLY A 231 4.75 5.22 15.28
C GLY A 231 4.95 3.75 15.63
N ILE A 232 5.74 3.02 14.85
CA ILE A 232 6.13 1.63 15.13
C ILE A 232 6.83 1.53 16.49
N ALA A 233 7.87 2.35 16.72
CA ALA A 233 8.61 2.35 17.99
C ALA A 233 7.68 2.65 19.18
N ASN A 234 6.79 3.62 19.05
CA ASN A 234 5.81 3.97 20.08
C ASN A 234 4.78 2.85 20.30
N GLY A 235 4.31 2.20 19.24
CA GLY A 235 3.37 1.09 19.31
C GLY A 235 3.96 -0.12 20.03
N ILE A 236 5.19 -0.51 19.69
CA ILE A 236 5.94 -1.55 20.39
C ILE A 236 6.16 -1.17 21.86
N PHE A 237 6.62 0.06 22.12
CA PHE A 237 6.85 0.56 23.47
C PHE A 237 5.57 0.45 24.32
N LYS A 238 4.46 1.01 23.83
CA LYS A 238 3.15 0.94 24.49
C LYS A 238 2.73 -0.49 24.76
N LYS A 239 2.90 -1.40 23.79
CA LYS A 239 2.53 -2.81 23.96
C LYS A 239 3.34 -3.48 25.06
N LEU A 240 4.64 -3.17 25.18
CA LEU A 240 5.52 -3.73 26.20
C LEU A 240 5.28 -3.19 27.61
N ILE A 241 4.80 -1.94 27.75
CA ILE A 241 4.53 -1.32 29.06
C ILE A 241 3.07 -1.45 29.50
N ALA A 242 2.14 -1.69 28.56
CA ALA A 242 0.73 -1.81 28.88
C ALA A 242 0.41 -3.20 29.44
N ILE A 243 -0.28 -3.22 30.58
CA ILE A 243 -0.98 -4.40 31.09
C ILE A 243 -2.41 -4.32 30.54
N LYS A 244 -2.62 -4.82 29.33
CA LYS A 244 -3.97 -4.97 28.77
C LYS A 244 -4.21 -6.43 28.44
N ASP A 245 -5.49 -6.81 28.46
CA ASP A 245 -5.94 -8.12 28.01
C ASP A 245 -5.45 -8.37 26.59
N ALA A 246 -4.98 -9.59 26.35
CA ALA A 246 -4.52 -9.99 25.04
C ALA A 246 -5.72 -10.08 24.10
N ASP A 247 -5.63 -9.42 22.94
CA ASP A 247 -6.54 -9.67 21.83
C ASP A 247 -5.88 -10.71 20.91
N PRO A 248 -6.33 -11.98 20.93
CA PRO A 248 -5.68 -13.04 20.15
C PRO A 248 -5.71 -12.76 18.64
N SER A 249 -6.65 -11.94 18.16
CA SER A 249 -6.77 -11.56 16.75
C SER A 249 -5.79 -10.47 16.33
N ASN A 250 -5.09 -9.84 17.28
CA ASN A 250 -4.14 -8.78 17.00
C ASN A 250 -2.72 -9.34 16.83
N PRO A 251 -2.12 -9.30 15.62
CA PRO A 251 -0.78 -9.82 15.39
C PRO A 251 0.29 -9.19 16.29
N LEU A 252 0.09 -7.95 16.75
CA LEU A 252 1.01 -7.26 17.66
C LEU A 252 1.16 -7.95 19.02
N GLU A 253 0.27 -8.89 19.39
CA GLU A 253 0.47 -9.71 20.60
C GLU A 253 1.78 -10.50 20.58
N ARG A 254 2.35 -10.76 19.39
CA ARG A 254 3.68 -11.37 19.27
C ARG A 254 4.77 -10.57 20.01
N VAL A 255 4.62 -9.24 20.12
CA VAL A 255 5.52 -8.37 20.91
C VAL A 255 5.56 -8.81 22.38
N ASN A 256 4.42 -9.22 22.94
CA ASN A 256 4.31 -9.65 24.33
C ASN A 256 4.96 -11.01 24.61
N GLN A 257 5.21 -11.81 23.57
CA GLN A 257 5.85 -13.13 23.68
C GLN A 257 7.39 -13.05 23.80
N MET A 258 7.97 -11.85 23.72
CA MET A 258 9.42 -11.67 23.87
C MET A 258 9.95 -12.11 25.25
N ARG A 259 11.16 -12.68 25.28
CA ARG A 259 11.89 -12.97 26.53
C ARG A 259 12.09 -11.68 27.34
N ARG A 260 12.03 -11.74 28.66
CA ARG A 260 12.17 -10.57 29.56
C ARG A 260 13.39 -9.69 29.23
N ARG A 261 14.56 -10.28 29.00
CA ARG A 261 15.77 -9.54 28.61
C ARG A 261 15.59 -8.75 27.31
N ASN A 262 14.92 -9.35 26.32
CA ASN A 262 14.68 -8.71 25.02
C ASN A 262 13.64 -7.59 25.16
N LYS A 263 12.65 -7.74 26.04
CA LYS A 263 11.68 -6.66 26.35
C LYS A 263 12.40 -5.42 26.89
N VAL A 264 13.29 -5.59 27.87
CA VAL A 264 14.05 -4.47 28.46
C VAL A 264 14.92 -3.77 27.40
N ILE A 265 15.66 -4.53 26.59
CA ILE A 265 16.46 -3.98 25.49
C ILE A 265 15.58 -3.22 24.49
N THR A 266 14.44 -3.79 24.12
CA THR A 266 13.52 -3.20 23.14
C THR A 266 12.90 -1.90 23.67
N ILE A 267 12.52 -1.85 24.94
CA ILE A 267 12.02 -0.63 25.58
C ILE A 267 13.08 0.49 25.51
N GLY A 268 14.32 0.17 25.90
CA GLY A 268 15.43 1.13 25.84
C GLY A 268 15.70 1.61 24.41
N ALA A 269 15.71 0.70 23.44
CA ALA A 269 15.91 1.02 22.03
C ALA A 269 14.78 1.90 21.46
N CYS A 270 13.52 1.61 21.78
CA CYS A 270 12.37 2.42 21.34
C CYS A 270 12.45 3.83 21.92
N LEU A 271 12.76 3.98 23.21
CA LEU A 271 12.95 5.29 23.85
C LEU A 271 14.10 6.06 23.19
N ALA A 272 15.27 5.43 23.05
CA ALA A 272 16.44 6.05 22.42
C ALA A 272 16.12 6.51 20.98
N PHE A 273 15.41 5.70 20.20
CA PHE A 273 14.99 6.06 18.86
C PHE A 273 14.01 7.25 18.87
N MET A 274 13.01 7.27 19.77
CA MET A 274 12.00 8.33 19.77
C MET A 274 12.47 9.68 20.33
N VAL A 275 13.37 9.70 21.31
CA VAL A 275 13.75 10.95 22.02
C VAL A 275 15.01 11.63 21.47
N THR A 276 15.72 10.97 20.57
CA THR A 276 16.94 11.50 19.96
C THR A 276 16.68 11.91 18.51
N PRO A 277 17.61 12.64 17.86
CA PRO A 277 17.52 12.93 16.43
C PRO A 277 17.66 11.71 15.50
N LEU A 278 17.82 10.48 16.04
CA LEU A 278 18.02 9.26 15.26
C LEU A 278 16.98 9.06 14.13
N PRO A 279 15.66 9.27 14.33
CA PRO A 279 14.69 9.06 13.26
C PRO A 279 14.92 9.98 12.07
N LEU A 280 15.31 11.23 12.32
CA LEU A 280 15.64 12.20 11.27
C LEU A 280 16.91 11.78 10.52
N VAL A 281 17.96 11.39 11.25
CA VAL A 281 19.23 10.94 10.66
C VAL A 281 19.03 9.68 9.82
N CYS A 282 18.34 8.68 10.36
CA CYS A 282 18.01 7.44 9.65
C CYS A 282 17.15 7.72 8.40
N GLY A 283 16.16 8.61 8.51
CA GLY A 283 15.32 9.01 7.38
C GLY A 283 16.10 9.67 6.25
N MET A 284 17.02 10.58 6.57
CA MET A 284 17.88 11.24 5.56
C MET A 284 18.84 10.26 4.87
N ILE A 285 19.44 9.34 5.62
CA ILE A 285 20.31 8.29 5.07
C ILE A 285 19.49 7.35 4.16
N GLY A 286 18.31 6.94 4.63
CA GLY A 286 17.36 6.11 3.87
C GLY A 286 16.95 6.76 2.55
N GLU A 287 16.66 8.06 2.55
CA GLU A 287 16.33 8.82 1.33
C GLU A 287 17.44 8.75 0.27
N GLY A 288 18.71 8.92 0.69
CA GLY A 288 19.85 8.79 -0.21
C GLY A 288 19.97 7.38 -0.82
N TRP A 289 19.72 6.36 0.00
CA TRP A 289 19.76 4.96 -0.43
C TRP A 289 18.63 4.62 -1.42
N ILE A 290 17.39 5.02 -1.12
CA ILE A 290 16.19 4.88 -1.96
C ILE A 290 16.44 5.50 -3.35
N ARG A 291 16.92 6.75 -3.40
CA ARG A 291 17.25 7.42 -4.67
C ARG A 291 18.31 6.69 -5.49
N ARG A 292 19.33 6.13 -4.84
CA ARG A 292 20.38 5.36 -5.51
C ARG A 292 19.84 4.06 -6.09
N LYS A 293 18.99 3.35 -5.34
CA LYS A 293 18.37 2.09 -5.77
C LYS A 293 17.37 2.31 -6.90
N GLY A 294 16.49 3.31 -6.80
CA GLY A 294 15.58 3.69 -7.88
C GLY A 294 16.32 4.05 -9.17
N ARG A 295 17.42 4.81 -9.09
CA ARG A 295 18.27 5.11 -10.26
C ARG A 295 18.90 3.86 -10.86
N LYS A 296 19.33 2.91 -10.03
CA LYS A 296 19.88 1.63 -10.50
C LYS A 296 18.81 0.84 -11.25
N LYS A 297 17.63 0.65 -10.65
CA LYS A 297 16.49 -0.03 -11.29
C LYS A 297 16.08 0.64 -12.60
N TRP A 298 16.05 1.98 -12.65
CA TRP A 298 15.81 2.72 -13.90
C TRP A 298 16.79 2.34 -15.02
N ARG A 299 18.08 2.24 -14.71
CA ARG A 299 19.09 1.86 -15.71
C ARG A 299 18.91 0.43 -16.16
N GLU A 300 18.68 -0.50 -15.24
CA GLU A 300 18.46 -1.93 -15.54
C GLU A 300 17.30 -2.10 -16.53
N VAL A 301 16.12 -1.58 -16.18
CA VAL A 301 14.90 -1.75 -17.00
C VAL A 301 15.03 -1.08 -18.37
N ASN A 302 15.60 0.14 -18.46
CA ASN A 302 15.76 0.80 -19.75
C ASN A 302 16.93 0.24 -20.59
N SER A 303 17.90 -0.43 -19.97
CA SER A 303 18.97 -1.14 -20.72
C SER A 303 18.47 -2.43 -21.34
N GLU A 304 17.59 -3.16 -20.64
CA GLU A 304 16.92 -4.35 -21.16
C GLU A 304 16.05 -4.00 -22.37
N SER A 305 15.31 -2.89 -22.34
CA SER A 305 14.49 -2.46 -23.49
C SER A 305 15.33 -2.14 -24.74
N MET A 306 16.53 -1.57 -24.58
CA MET A 306 17.40 -1.25 -25.73
C MET A 306 18.00 -2.49 -26.39
N LEU A 307 18.19 -3.59 -25.65
CA LEU A 307 18.68 -4.85 -26.19
C LEU A 307 17.59 -5.60 -26.97
N VAL A 308 16.32 -5.46 -26.56
CA VAL A 308 15.18 -6.05 -27.27
C VAL A 308 14.92 -5.30 -28.58
N ASP A 309 14.91 -3.97 -28.56
CA ASP A 309 14.61 -3.13 -29.75
C ASP A 309 15.73 -3.15 -30.81
N GLY A 310 16.96 -3.55 -30.47
CA GLY A 310 18.10 -3.64 -31.40
C GLY A 310 18.26 -4.98 -32.12
N SER A 311 17.33 -5.92 -31.92
CA SER A 311 17.39 -7.28 -32.46
C SER A 311 16.29 -7.60 -33.50
N GLY A 312 15.53 -6.58 -33.92
CA GLY A 312 14.47 -6.67 -34.93
C GLY A 312 14.87 -6.13 -36.30
#